data_AF-A0A5C7W7G6-F1
#
_entry.id   AF-A0A5C7W7G6-F1
#
_cell.length_a   1.000
_cell.length_b   1.000
_cell.length_c   1.000
_cell.angle_alpha   90.00
_cell.angle_beta   90.00
_cell.angle_gamma   90.00
#
_symmetry.space_group_name_H-M   'P 1'
#
loop_
_entity.id
_entity.type
_entity.pdbx_description
1 polymer ?
#
loop_
_entity_poly.entity_id
_entity_poly.type
_entity_poly.pdbx_seq_one_letter_code
_entity_poly.pdbx_strand_id
1 'polypeptide(L)'
;MSDDNAPGSEPQDDGEQGLMQLGKAGKVNRLLLFGLAGMLLLNLIAWVLVFVLGGSSEPDEEALAALASKASVDALQKEVAALQLQIAPLQQQIKDQQRLIGMLSQQPQKPAQQPAAEGAGDSTALAELQERNKENVRMLALTLIGQERNYQQSLEALKAGMRELAGMTAGSRSWLEFYEDSLAKPMADSQARVKALEKWSAQQSQ
;
A
#
# COMPACT_ATOMS: atom_id res chain seq x y z
N MET A 1 13.38 34.46 -122.20
CA MET A 1 13.78 33.68 -121.02
C MET A 1 13.22 34.44 -119.83
N SER A 2 11.92 34.26 -119.54
CA SER A 2 11.35 33.21 -118.67
C SER A 2 11.61 33.56 -117.21
N ASP A 3 10.65 34.20 -116.55
CA ASP A 3 9.63 33.63 -115.63
C ASP A 3 10.19 33.65 -114.19
N ASP A 4 9.77 34.57 -113.33
CA ASP A 4 8.55 34.58 -112.49
C ASP A 4 8.85 34.07 -111.06
N ASN A 5 8.07 34.60 -110.11
CA ASN A 5 7.68 33.99 -108.83
C ASN A 5 8.38 34.48 -107.52
N ALA A 6 7.69 35.39 -106.83
CA ALA A 6 7.59 35.37 -105.37
C ALA A 6 6.41 34.46 -105.00
N PRO A 7 6.46 33.61 -103.96
CA PRO A 7 6.34 34.09 -102.58
C PRO A 7 7.01 33.17 -101.54
N GLY A 8 6.98 33.54 -100.25
CA GLY A 8 7.22 32.53 -99.20
C GLY A 8 7.60 33.07 -97.84
N SER A 9 6.58 33.21 -97.00
CA SER A 9 6.65 33.35 -95.55
C SER A 9 7.54 32.28 -94.89
N GLU A 10 8.22 32.68 -93.80
CA GLU A 10 8.81 31.95 -92.66
C GLU A 10 8.57 30.41 -92.59
N PRO A 11 9.48 29.58 -92.01
CA PRO A 11 9.92 29.75 -90.61
C PRO A 11 11.26 29.08 -90.17
N GLN A 12 11.57 29.21 -88.88
CA GLN A 12 12.06 28.09 -88.04
C GLN A 12 13.58 27.84 -87.96
N ASP A 13 14.24 28.52 -87.02
CA ASP A 13 15.53 28.08 -86.43
C ASP A 13 15.45 27.95 -84.89
N ASP A 14 14.24 27.87 -84.34
CA ASP A 14 14.01 27.79 -82.88
C ASP A 14 13.85 26.33 -82.39
N GLY A 15 13.82 25.36 -83.32
CA GLY A 15 13.61 23.94 -83.02
C GLY A 15 14.84 23.23 -82.49
N GLU A 16 16.04 23.69 -82.84
CA GLU A 16 17.28 22.95 -82.57
C GLU A 16 17.82 23.22 -81.16
N GLN A 17 17.62 24.46 -80.68
CA GLN A 17 18.06 24.91 -79.35
C GLN A 17 17.15 24.40 -78.23
N GLY A 18 15.87 24.13 -78.51
CA GLY A 18 14.94 23.50 -77.57
C GLY A 18 15.25 22.02 -77.33
N LEU A 19 15.56 21.26 -78.39
CA LEU A 19 15.78 19.82 -78.30
C LEU A 19 17.06 19.46 -77.52
N MET A 20 18.10 20.30 -77.56
CA MET A 20 19.30 20.11 -76.73
C MET A 20 19.06 20.40 -75.25
N GLN A 21 18.12 21.30 -74.92
CA GLN A 21 17.78 21.63 -73.52
C GLN A 21 16.86 20.57 -72.89
N LEU A 22 15.96 19.97 -73.68
CA LEU A 22 15.08 18.88 -73.24
C LEU A 22 15.84 17.58 -72.88
N GLY A 23 16.92 17.25 -73.60
CA GLY A 23 17.73 16.07 -73.29
C GLY A 23 18.52 16.19 -71.97
N LYS A 24 18.93 17.41 -71.60
CA LYS A 24 19.69 17.68 -70.36
C LYS A 24 18.76 17.82 -69.16
N ALA A 25 17.60 18.47 -69.33
CA ALA A 25 16.59 18.65 -68.28
C ALA A 25 15.96 17.31 -67.83
N GLY A 26 15.68 16.38 -68.76
CA GLY A 26 15.14 15.07 -68.42
C GLY A 26 16.07 14.21 -67.56
N LYS A 27 17.40 14.33 -67.77
CA LYS A 27 18.41 13.57 -67.04
C LYS A 27 18.59 14.09 -65.61
N VAL A 28 18.52 15.41 -65.41
CA VAL A 28 18.59 16.05 -64.08
C VAL A 28 17.33 15.76 -63.26
N ASN A 29 16.13 15.80 -63.88
CA ASN A 29 14.88 15.44 -63.21
C ASN A 29 14.89 14.00 -62.66
N ARG A 30 15.44 13.05 -63.44
CA ARG A 30 15.57 11.66 -63.00
C ARG A 30 16.57 11.49 -61.87
N LEU A 31 17.66 12.26 -61.87
CA LEU A 31 18.66 12.26 -60.79
C LEU A 31 18.10 12.87 -59.49
N LEU A 32 17.33 13.96 -59.60
CA LEU A 32 16.62 14.57 -58.46
C LEU A 32 15.55 13.63 -57.90
N LEU A 33 14.80 12.93 -58.76
CA LEU A 33 13.82 11.91 -58.34
C LEU A 33 14.49 10.76 -57.58
N PHE A 34 15.64 10.25 -58.04
CA PHE A 34 16.36 9.21 -57.31
C PHE A 34 16.94 9.71 -55.99
N GLY A 35 17.42 10.96 -55.93
CA GLY A 35 17.86 11.60 -54.68
C GLY A 35 16.72 11.75 -53.67
N LEU A 36 15.57 12.22 -54.12
CA LEU A 36 14.37 12.38 -53.29
C LEU A 36 13.81 11.03 -52.81
N ALA A 37 13.77 10.04 -53.70
CA ALA A 37 13.36 8.68 -53.36
C ALA A 37 14.30 8.04 -52.33
N GLY A 38 15.61 8.27 -52.45
CA GLY A 38 16.61 7.83 -51.48
C GLY A 38 16.45 8.50 -50.12
N MET A 39 16.16 9.80 -50.09
CA MET A 39 15.89 10.53 -48.85
C MET A 39 14.61 10.05 -48.16
N LEU A 40 13.55 9.79 -48.93
CA LEU A 40 12.29 9.21 -48.42
C LEU A 40 12.51 7.80 -47.87
N LEU A 41 13.30 6.96 -48.56
CA LEU A 41 13.65 5.62 -48.10
C LEU A 41 14.41 5.68 -46.76
N LEU A 42 15.40 6.56 -46.65
CA LEU A 42 16.16 6.78 -45.41
C LEU A 42 15.27 7.28 -44.27
N ASN A 43 14.34 8.18 -44.56
CA ASN A 43 13.37 8.67 -43.59
C ASN A 43 12.44 7.55 -43.10
N LEU A 44 11.94 6.71 -44.01
CA LEU A 44 11.09 5.57 -43.69
C LEU A 44 11.85 4.51 -42.88
N ILE A 45 13.12 4.23 -43.24
CA ILE A 45 14.00 3.36 -42.46
C ILE A 45 14.22 3.93 -41.05
N ALA A 46 14.45 5.24 -40.91
CA ALA A 46 14.58 5.88 -39.60
C ALA A 46 13.29 5.74 -38.77
N TRP A 47 12.12 5.89 -39.40
CA TRP A 47 10.82 5.71 -38.75
C TRP A 47 10.61 4.25 -38.30
N VAL A 48 10.96 3.29 -39.15
CA VAL A 48 10.91 1.85 -38.81
C VAL A 48 11.92 1.49 -37.72
N LEU A 49 13.13 2.07 -37.74
CA LEU A 49 14.14 1.83 -36.71
C LEU A 49 13.68 2.37 -35.35
N VAL A 50 13.07 3.56 -35.31
CA VAL A 50 12.46 4.12 -34.09
C VAL A 50 11.27 3.29 -33.64
N PHE A 51 10.46 2.76 -34.55
CA PHE A 51 9.35 1.85 -34.20
C PHE A 51 9.82 0.51 -33.64
N VAL A 52 10.92 -0.04 -34.17
CA VAL A 52 11.48 -1.35 -33.77
C VAL A 52 12.34 -1.25 -32.50
N LEU A 53 13.13 -0.19 -32.32
CA LEU A 53 13.95 0.03 -31.10
C LEU A 53 13.21 0.82 -30.01
N GLY A 54 12.28 1.68 -30.39
CA GLY A 54 11.50 2.56 -29.52
C GLY A 54 10.01 2.26 -29.60
N GLY A 55 9.65 0.96 -29.61
CA GLY A 55 8.27 0.53 -29.42
C GLY A 55 7.60 1.38 -28.35
N SER A 56 6.62 2.17 -28.79
CA SER A 56 5.65 2.95 -28.00
C SER A 56 6.04 3.15 -26.54
N SER A 57 6.75 4.23 -26.25
CA SER A 57 6.95 4.72 -24.88
C SER A 57 6.47 6.15 -24.76
N GLU A 58 5.21 6.40 -25.15
CA GLU A 58 4.38 7.10 -24.17
C GLU A 58 4.13 6.05 -23.09
N PRO A 59 4.48 6.31 -21.83
CA PRO A 59 4.21 5.32 -20.81
C PRO A 59 2.69 5.25 -20.69
N ASP A 60 2.10 4.20 -21.29
CA ASP A 60 0.66 3.96 -21.26
C ASP A 60 0.19 4.22 -19.82
N GLU A 61 -0.80 5.08 -19.62
CA GLU A 61 -1.33 5.36 -18.27
C GLU A 61 -1.68 4.05 -17.56
N GLU A 62 -2.05 3.01 -18.32
CA GLU A 62 -2.28 1.65 -17.86
C GLU A 62 -1.00 0.93 -17.41
N ALA A 63 0.14 1.10 -18.09
CA ALA A 63 1.44 0.58 -17.66
C ALA A 63 1.97 1.35 -16.44
N LEU A 64 1.78 2.66 -16.36
CA LEU A 64 2.10 3.47 -15.18
C LEU A 64 1.19 3.15 -14.00
N ALA A 65 -0.11 2.93 -14.23
CA ALA A 65 -1.05 2.50 -13.21
C ALA A 65 -0.78 1.06 -12.77
N ALA A 66 -0.34 0.17 -13.66
CA ALA A 66 0.11 -1.18 -13.32
C ALA A 66 1.41 -1.15 -12.49
N LEU A 67 2.35 -0.27 -12.81
CA LEU A 67 3.57 -0.07 -12.02
C LEU A 67 3.27 0.57 -10.66
N ALA A 68 2.38 1.56 -10.60
CA ALA A 68 1.96 2.22 -9.36
C ALA A 68 1.15 1.29 -8.46
N SER A 69 0.24 0.49 -9.03
CA SER A 69 -0.50 -0.54 -8.29
C SER A 69 0.44 -1.62 -7.77
N LYS A 70 1.40 -2.09 -8.58
CA LYS A 70 2.43 -3.04 -8.12
C LYS A 70 3.30 -2.47 -7.00
N ALA A 71 3.70 -1.19 -7.10
CA ALA A 71 4.43 -0.50 -6.05
C ALA A 71 3.58 -0.35 -4.76
N SER A 72 2.28 -0.07 -4.89
CA SER A 72 1.36 -0.01 -3.75
C SER A 72 1.17 -1.38 -3.09
N VAL A 73 1.10 -2.46 -3.89
CA VAL A 73 1.04 -3.84 -3.39
C VAL A 73 2.32 -4.22 -2.65
N ASP A 74 3.50 -3.87 -3.19
CA ASP A 74 4.78 -4.09 -2.50
C ASP A 74 4.88 -3.28 -1.19
N ALA A 75 4.35 -2.05 -1.18
CA ALA A 75 4.28 -1.22 0.02
C ALA A 75 3.35 -1.82 1.07
N LEU A 76 2.15 -2.26 0.69
CA LEU A 76 1.22 -2.98 1.56
C LEU A 76 1.84 -4.28 2.09
N GLN A 77 2.58 -5.02 1.27
CA GLN A 77 3.24 -6.25 1.69
C GLN A 77 4.35 -5.99 2.71
N LYS A 78 5.11 -4.91 2.54
CA LYS A 78 6.08 -4.44 3.55
C LYS A 78 5.40 -4.01 4.84
N GLU A 79 4.27 -3.32 4.76
CA GLU A 79 3.52 -2.89 5.93
C GLU A 79 2.91 -4.08 6.68
N VAL A 80 2.36 -5.07 5.97
CA VAL A 80 1.90 -6.34 6.56
C VAL A 80 3.06 -7.09 7.24
N ALA A 81 4.24 -7.13 6.62
CA ALA A 81 5.42 -7.73 7.23
C ALA A 81 5.87 -6.97 8.49
N ALA A 82 5.83 -5.63 8.45
CA ALA A 82 6.15 -4.78 9.60
C ALA A 82 5.13 -4.94 10.74
N LEU A 83 3.84 -5.04 10.41
CA LEU A 83 2.76 -5.30 11.37
C LEU A 83 2.89 -6.71 11.96
N GLN A 84 3.22 -7.74 11.17
CA GLN A 84 3.55 -9.07 11.69
C GLN A 84 4.73 -9.03 12.65
N LEU A 85 5.74 -8.22 12.35
CA LEU A 85 6.89 -8.02 13.23
C LEU A 85 6.50 -7.34 14.56
N GLN A 86 5.46 -6.50 14.57
CA GLN A 86 4.88 -5.91 15.79
C GLN A 86 3.96 -6.88 16.54
N ILE A 87 3.33 -7.85 15.87
CA ILE A 87 2.50 -8.87 16.52
C ILE A 87 3.35 -9.88 17.30
N ALA A 88 4.57 -10.18 16.84
CA ALA A 88 5.50 -11.09 17.51
C ALA A 88 5.86 -10.68 18.97
N PRO A 89 6.28 -9.44 19.27
CA PRO A 89 6.54 -9.01 20.64
C PRO A 89 5.26 -8.97 21.49
N LEU A 90 4.10 -8.65 20.91
CA LEU A 90 2.82 -8.71 21.64
C LEU A 90 2.45 -10.14 22.04
N GLN A 91 2.63 -11.13 21.15
CA GLN A 91 2.42 -12.54 21.50
C GLN A 91 3.41 -13.00 22.57
N GLN A 92 4.67 -12.57 22.48
CA GLN A 92 5.67 -12.88 23.50
C GLN A 92 5.28 -12.27 24.85
N GLN A 93 4.81 -11.03 24.87
CA GLN A 93 4.34 -10.35 26.08
C GLN A 93 3.10 -11.03 26.67
N ILE A 94 2.17 -11.52 25.84
CA ILE A 94 1.03 -12.31 26.31
C ILE A 94 1.53 -13.63 26.92
N LYS A 95 2.47 -14.32 26.26
CA LYS A 95 3.05 -15.57 26.75
C LYS A 95 3.83 -15.39 28.05
N ASP A 96 4.53 -14.28 28.20
CA ASP A 96 5.25 -13.93 29.42
C ASP A 96 4.30 -13.55 30.54
N GLN A 97 3.21 -12.82 30.24
CA GLN A 97 2.13 -12.60 31.22
C GLN A 97 1.45 -13.91 31.63
N GLN A 98 1.20 -14.83 30.70
CA GLN A 98 0.67 -16.16 31.00
C GLN A 98 1.63 -16.98 31.87
N ARG A 99 2.95 -16.88 31.63
CA ARG A 99 3.96 -17.48 32.52
C ARG A 99 3.95 -16.86 33.90
N LEU A 100 3.86 -15.54 34.01
CA LEU A 100 3.78 -14.84 35.30
C LEU A 100 2.55 -15.27 36.08
N ILE A 101 1.37 -15.31 35.44
CA ILE A 101 0.13 -15.81 36.05
C ILE A 101 0.29 -17.29 36.44
N GLY A 102 0.89 -18.11 35.59
CA GLY A 102 1.22 -19.50 35.87
C GLY A 102 2.15 -19.66 37.08
N MET A 103 3.15 -18.79 37.24
CA MET A 103 4.05 -18.78 38.38
C MET A 103 3.36 -18.30 39.67
N LEU A 104 2.47 -17.30 39.60
CA LEU A 104 1.64 -16.91 40.76
C LEU A 104 0.69 -18.03 41.18
N SER A 105 0.09 -18.75 40.22
CA SER A 105 -0.79 -19.90 40.51
C SER A 105 -0.05 -21.12 41.05
N GLN A 106 1.25 -21.24 40.74
CA GLN A 106 2.14 -22.29 41.23
C GLN A 106 2.86 -21.91 42.53
N GLN A 107 2.67 -20.69 43.04
CA GLN A 107 3.11 -20.37 44.39
C GLN A 107 2.33 -21.32 45.30
N PRO A 108 3.00 -22.31 45.94
CA PRO A 108 2.31 -23.18 46.86
C PRO A 108 1.73 -22.25 47.93
N GLN A 109 0.42 -22.30 48.11
CA GLN A 109 -0.17 -22.08 49.42
C GLN A 109 0.61 -23.01 50.36
N LYS A 110 1.71 -22.53 50.94
CA LYS A 110 2.54 -23.32 51.83
C LYS A 110 1.58 -23.76 52.93
N PRO A 111 1.28 -25.06 53.08
CA PRO A 111 0.52 -25.51 54.23
C PRO A 111 1.38 -25.12 55.42
N ALA A 112 0.85 -24.26 56.28
CA ALA A 112 1.50 -23.93 57.53
C ALA A 112 1.79 -25.26 58.24
N GLN A 113 3.06 -25.59 58.38
CA GLN A 113 3.50 -26.60 59.32
C GLN A 113 3.07 -26.08 60.69
N GLN A 114 2.03 -26.70 61.24
CA GLN A 114 1.54 -26.48 62.60
C GLN A 114 2.70 -26.73 63.58
N PRO A 115 3.10 -25.75 64.40
CA PRO A 115 3.56 -26.06 65.74
C PRO A 115 2.30 -26.36 66.55
N ALA A 116 2.21 -27.57 67.10
CA ALA A 116 1.23 -27.89 68.10
C ALA A 116 1.44 -26.99 69.34
N ALA A 117 0.63 -25.96 69.50
CA ALA A 117 0.23 -25.35 70.78
C ALA A 117 -0.68 -24.13 70.57
N GLU A 118 -1.87 -24.18 71.19
CA GLU A 118 -2.55 -23.04 71.83
C GLU A 118 -3.22 -21.95 70.95
N GLY A 119 -4.46 -22.24 70.53
CA GLY A 119 -5.66 -21.54 71.03
C GLY A 119 -5.93 -20.05 70.73
N ALA A 120 -5.02 -19.26 70.18
CA ALA A 120 -5.27 -17.83 69.96
C ALA A 120 -4.67 -17.22 68.67
N GLY A 121 -3.87 -17.97 67.90
CA GLY A 121 -3.15 -17.46 66.71
C GLY A 121 -3.83 -17.62 65.36
N ASP A 122 -4.94 -18.37 65.28
CA ASP A 122 -5.52 -18.81 64.00
C ASP A 122 -6.30 -17.70 63.27
N SER A 123 -6.95 -16.79 64.01
CA SER A 123 -7.71 -15.67 63.43
C SER A 123 -6.82 -14.62 62.75
N THR A 124 -5.62 -14.37 63.28
CA THR A 124 -4.70 -13.38 62.71
C THR A 124 -4.07 -13.88 61.41
N ALA A 125 -3.67 -15.16 61.36
CA ALA A 125 -3.12 -15.76 60.15
C ALA A 125 -4.17 -15.85 59.02
N LEU A 126 -5.43 -16.18 59.36
CA LEU A 126 -6.52 -16.18 58.40
C LEU A 126 -6.79 -14.78 57.83
N ALA A 127 -6.78 -13.76 58.69
CA ALA A 127 -6.96 -12.36 58.29
C ALA A 127 -5.84 -11.87 57.34
N GLU A 128 -4.58 -12.21 57.63
CA GLU A 128 -3.44 -11.87 56.76
C GLU A 128 -3.49 -12.57 55.40
N LEU A 129 -4.00 -13.79 55.33
CA LEU A 129 -4.20 -14.50 54.06
C LEU A 129 -5.34 -13.86 53.25
N GLN A 130 -6.41 -13.45 53.92
CA GLN A 130 -7.56 -12.81 53.29
C GLN A 130 -7.19 -11.44 52.71
N GLU A 131 -6.40 -10.64 53.44
CA GLU A 131 -5.88 -9.35 52.95
C GLU A 131 -4.91 -9.53 51.76
N ARG A 132 -4.02 -10.52 51.81
CA ARG A 132 -3.17 -10.85 50.65
C ARG A 132 -3.98 -11.27 49.42
N ASN A 133 -5.06 -12.01 49.61
CA ASN A 133 -5.93 -12.41 48.51
C ASN A 133 -6.66 -11.20 47.90
N LYS A 134 -7.17 -10.28 48.73
CA LYS A 134 -7.78 -9.02 48.27
C LYS A 134 -6.78 -8.18 47.45
N GLU A 135 -5.55 -8.07 47.92
CA GLU A 135 -4.50 -7.34 47.20
C GLU A 135 -4.15 -7.99 45.85
N ASN A 136 -4.00 -9.32 45.82
CA ASN A 136 -3.78 -10.06 44.58
C ASN A 136 -4.93 -9.85 43.57
N VAL A 137 -6.18 -9.89 44.06
CA VAL A 137 -7.39 -9.64 43.25
C VAL A 137 -7.41 -8.21 42.72
N ARG A 138 -7.02 -7.22 43.53
CA ARG A 138 -6.91 -5.81 43.11
C ARG A 138 -5.85 -5.63 42.02
N MET A 139 -4.69 -6.23 42.19
CA MET A 139 -3.61 -6.17 41.20
C MET A 139 -3.99 -6.85 39.88
N LEU A 140 -4.70 -7.97 39.95
CA LEU A 140 -5.26 -8.63 38.76
C LEU A 140 -6.28 -7.73 38.06
N ALA A 141 -7.20 -7.10 38.80
CA ALA A 141 -8.19 -6.19 38.24
C ALA A 141 -7.53 -5.01 37.51
N LEU A 142 -6.54 -4.37 38.13
CA LEU A 142 -5.79 -3.26 37.53
C LEU A 142 -5.11 -3.69 36.23
N THR A 143 -4.51 -4.89 36.21
CA THR A 143 -3.86 -5.43 35.02
C THR A 143 -4.86 -5.65 33.89
N LEU A 144 -6.00 -6.30 34.17
CA LEU A 144 -7.04 -6.56 33.17
C LEU A 144 -7.66 -5.27 32.63
N ILE A 145 -7.93 -4.29 33.51
CA ILE A 145 -8.42 -2.97 33.09
C ILE A 145 -7.39 -2.27 32.20
N GLY A 146 -6.09 -2.36 32.54
CA GLY A 146 -5.01 -1.81 31.73
C GLY A 146 -4.93 -2.46 30.35
N GLN A 147 -5.04 -3.78 30.26
CA GLN A 147 -5.07 -4.51 28.99
C GLN A 147 -6.26 -4.09 28.13
N GLU A 148 -7.43 -3.97 28.74
CA GLU A 148 -8.64 -3.55 28.05
C GLU A 148 -8.51 -2.11 27.52
N ARG A 149 -7.96 -1.18 28.30
CA ARG A 149 -7.67 0.19 27.83
C ARG A 149 -6.66 0.23 26.69
N ASN A 150 -5.63 -0.61 26.73
CA ASN A 150 -4.66 -0.72 25.62
C ASN A 150 -5.34 -1.27 24.35
N TYR A 151 -6.24 -2.24 24.48
CA TYR A 151 -7.06 -2.73 23.37
C TYR A 151 -7.96 -1.62 22.80
N GLN A 152 -8.52 -0.76 23.65
CA GLN A 152 -9.30 0.40 23.19
C GLN A 152 -8.45 1.35 22.34
N GLN A 153 -7.26 1.69 22.84
CA GLN A 153 -6.33 2.58 22.13
C GLN A 153 -5.88 1.99 20.78
N SER A 154 -5.67 0.67 20.70
CA SER A 154 -5.30 0.04 19.42
C SER A 154 -6.45 0.04 18.41
N LEU A 155 -7.70 -0.16 18.85
CA LEU A 155 -8.88 -0.02 17.99
C LEU A 155 -9.06 1.42 17.49
N GLU A 156 -8.82 2.41 18.34
CA GLU A 156 -8.87 3.82 17.95
C GLU A 156 -7.78 4.17 16.92
N ALA A 157 -6.55 3.71 17.13
CA ALA A 157 -5.45 3.90 16.19
C ALA A 157 -5.75 3.22 14.85
N LEU A 158 -6.29 2.00 14.86
CA LEU A 158 -6.72 1.29 13.66
C LEU A 158 -7.82 2.05 12.91
N LYS A 159 -8.83 2.56 13.64
CA LYS A 159 -9.90 3.37 13.07
C LYS A 159 -9.37 4.64 12.41
N ALA A 160 -8.41 5.32 13.05
CA ALA A 160 -7.78 6.52 12.52
C ALA A 160 -6.97 6.21 11.25
N GLY A 161 -6.13 5.17 11.28
CA GLY A 161 -5.33 4.77 10.12
C GLY A 161 -6.19 4.36 8.92
N MET A 162 -7.27 3.61 9.14
CA MET A 162 -8.20 3.26 8.06
C MET A 162 -8.91 4.49 7.48
N ARG A 163 -9.24 5.48 8.31
CA ARG A 163 -9.83 6.76 7.84
C ARG A 163 -8.84 7.56 6.99
N GLU A 164 -7.57 7.59 7.38
CA GLU A 164 -6.52 8.23 6.59
C GLU A 164 -6.35 7.53 5.24
N LEU A 165 -6.27 6.20 5.24
CA LEU A 165 -6.17 5.40 4.02
C LEU A 165 -7.37 5.62 3.09
N ALA A 166 -8.58 5.72 3.65
CA ALA A 166 -9.78 6.00 2.87
C ALA A 166 -9.82 7.44 2.31
N GLY A 167 -9.10 8.36 2.95
CA GLY A 167 -8.90 9.72 2.43
C GLY A 167 -7.95 9.76 1.24
N MET A 168 -6.99 8.84 1.17
CA MET A 168 -5.94 8.80 0.13
C MET A 168 -6.38 8.09 -1.16
N THR A 169 -7.33 7.17 -1.09
CA THR A 169 -7.75 6.34 -2.25
C THR A 169 -9.16 6.71 -2.72
N ALA A 170 -9.29 7.18 -3.98
CA ALA A 170 -10.60 7.55 -4.54
C ALA A 170 -11.58 6.37 -4.53
N GLY A 171 -12.81 6.58 -4.01
CA GLY A 171 -13.87 5.55 -3.95
C GLY A 171 -13.88 4.65 -2.71
N SER A 172 -12.88 4.72 -1.84
CA SER A 172 -12.75 3.86 -0.64
C SER A 172 -13.68 4.23 0.54
N ARG A 173 -14.44 5.32 0.42
CA ARG A 173 -15.38 5.81 1.46
C ARG A 173 -16.52 4.84 1.79
N SER A 174 -16.95 4.03 0.82
CA SER A 174 -18.01 3.04 1.03
C SER A 174 -17.58 1.88 1.94
N TRP A 175 -16.28 1.55 1.95
CA TRP A 175 -15.73 0.50 2.81
C TRP A 175 -15.49 1.03 4.23
N LEU A 176 -15.18 2.32 4.37
CA LEU A 176 -14.96 2.96 5.66
C LEU A 176 -16.16 2.78 6.61
N GLU A 177 -17.38 3.02 6.12
CA GLU A 177 -18.61 2.91 6.92
C GLU A 177 -18.79 1.49 7.48
N PHE A 178 -18.56 0.47 6.64
CA PHE A 178 -18.63 -0.92 7.05
C PHE A 178 -17.60 -1.25 8.14
N TYR A 179 -16.37 -0.73 8.01
CA TYR A 179 -15.34 -0.95 9.02
C TYR A 179 -15.60 -0.19 10.31
N GLU A 180 -16.08 1.05 10.25
CA GLU A 180 -16.43 1.81 11.46
C GLU A 180 -17.51 1.10 12.27
N ASP A 181 -18.51 0.54 11.61
CA ASP A 181 -19.55 -0.25 12.26
C ASP A 181 -18.98 -1.56 12.84
N SER A 182 -18.09 -2.22 12.09
CA SER A 182 -17.40 -3.44 12.56
C SER A 182 -16.52 -3.22 13.80
N LEU A 183 -15.95 -2.02 13.97
CA LEU A 183 -15.13 -1.63 15.12
C LEU A 183 -15.95 -1.08 16.29
N ALA A 184 -17.17 -0.58 16.04
CA ALA A 184 -18.02 -0.01 17.07
C ALA A 184 -18.43 -1.06 18.12
N LYS A 185 -18.76 -2.27 17.68
CA LYS A 185 -19.13 -3.38 18.58
C LYS A 185 -17.99 -3.81 19.52
N PRO A 186 -16.79 -4.20 19.05
CA PRO A 186 -15.69 -4.58 19.94
C PRO A 186 -15.25 -3.44 20.86
N MET A 187 -15.38 -2.18 20.41
CA MET A 187 -15.15 -1.01 21.26
C MET A 187 -16.16 -0.92 22.41
N ALA A 188 -17.46 -1.06 22.11
CA ALA A 188 -18.51 -1.04 23.13
C ALA A 188 -18.37 -2.21 24.12
N ASP A 189 -18.09 -3.42 23.61
CA ASP A 189 -17.88 -4.61 24.43
C ASP A 189 -16.67 -4.44 25.35
N SER A 190 -15.59 -3.82 24.86
CA SER A 190 -14.40 -3.48 25.63
C SER A 190 -14.71 -2.53 26.79
N GLN A 191 -15.43 -1.43 26.52
CA GLN A 191 -15.85 -0.49 27.55
C GLN A 191 -16.78 -1.13 28.58
N ALA A 192 -17.65 -2.05 28.15
CA ALA A 192 -18.50 -2.82 29.06
C ALA A 192 -17.67 -3.72 29.99
N ARG A 193 -16.64 -4.39 29.47
CA ARG A 193 -15.71 -5.21 30.27
C ARG A 193 -14.96 -4.37 31.31
N VAL A 194 -14.46 -3.19 30.95
CA VAL A 194 -13.83 -2.27 31.93
C VAL A 194 -14.78 -1.96 33.08
N LYS A 195 -16.01 -1.54 32.77
CA LYS A 195 -17.02 -1.21 33.79
C LYS A 195 -17.36 -2.42 34.67
N ALA A 196 -17.42 -3.62 34.09
CA ALA A 196 -17.66 -4.84 34.83
C ALA A 196 -16.49 -5.18 35.78
N LEU A 197 -15.26 -5.04 35.30
CA LEU A 197 -14.04 -5.27 36.09
C LEU A 197 -13.88 -4.26 37.23
N GLU A 198 -14.20 -2.99 36.99
CA GLU A 198 -14.19 -1.94 38.01
C GLU A 198 -15.20 -2.27 39.13
N LYS A 199 -16.45 -2.64 38.77
CA LYS A 199 -17.47 -3.06 39.75
C LYS A 199 -17.06 -4.31 40.52
N TRP A 200 -16.55 -5.32 39.81
CA TRP A 200 -16.07 -6.55 40.43
C TRP A 200 -14.94 -6.27 41.41
N SER A 201 -13.95 -5.46 41.03
CA SER A 201 -12.84 -5.09 41.91
C SER A 201 -13.27 -4.35 43.16
N ALA A 202 -14.27 -3.46 43.04
CA ALA A 202 -14.84 -2.73 44.18
C ALA A 202 -15.56 -3.68 45.15
N GLN A 203 -16.28 -4.68 44.63
CA GLN A 203 -16.98 -5.69 45.44
C GLN A 203 -16.01 -6.61 46.20
N GLN A 204 -14.83 -6.89 45.64
CA GLN A 204 -13.79 -7.70 46.30
C GLN A 204 -13.01 -6.92 47.37
N SER A 205 -13.11 -5.58 47.36
CA SER A 205 -12.47 -4.70 48.33
C SER A 205 -13.33 -4.38 49.56
N GLN A 206 -14.60 -4.79 49.56
CA GLN A 206 -15.51 -4.73 50.72
C GLN A 206 -15.36 -5.98 51.59
#